data_AF-A0AA51NDZ2-F1
#
_entry.id   AF-A0AA51NDZ2-F1
#
_cell.length_a   1.000
_cell.length_b   1.000
_cell.length_c   1.000
_cell.angle_alpha   90.00
_cell.angle_beta   90.00
_cell.angle_gamma   90.00
#
_symmetry.space_group_name_H-M   'P 1'
#
loop_
_entity.id
_entity.type
_entity.pdbx_description
1 polymer ?
#
loop_
_entity_poly.entity_id
_entity_poly.type
_entity_poly.pdbx_seq_one_letter_code
_entity_poly.pdbx_strand_id
1 'polypeptide(L)'
;MIPERQFSRIVNGLFFDADENGLKTRHIKWIDFIPVSYDDSQEGYDSYSINFGFYNEQLIELDAHYIYPLPDQEDYKYTKLPQLNRFIELTGNSETSEPEITRFLEIDENKFILTMGFLGKKVFGQIKCEWQSEERDSIIPDFFIERPNGYSDIIEFKLPNLKGNSIVGKCNRGTFSTEINSYISQTRNYRTYFEDPNNRRWVEEKYQIKVHNPKRILVVGRRWNFSIDEWKEIESDYRELEILTFDDLIGGVMAQFYM
;
A
#
# COMPACT_ATOMS: atom_id res chain seq x y z
N MET A 1 2.60 -10.88 -20.41
CA MET A 1 2.50 -11.79 -21.57
C MET A 1 3.84 -11.81 -22.26
N ILE A 2 4.40 -12.99 -22.51
CA ILE A 2 5.64 -13.15 -23.27
C ILE A 2 5.25 -13.26 -24.75
N PRO A 3 5.76 -12.39 -25.63
CA PRO A 3 5.48 -12.45 -27.07
C PRO A 3 5.89 -13.80 -27.67
N GLU A 4 5.04 -14.34 -28.55
CA GLU A 4 5.28 -15.63 -29.19
C GLU A 4 6.50 -15.59 -30.12
N ARG A 5 7.35 -16.62 -30.07
CA ARG A 5 8.57 -16.79 -30.90
C ARG A 5 9.62 -15.68 -30.76
N GLN A 6 9.58 -14.90 -29.69
CA GLN A 6 10.57 -13.84 -29.44
C GLN A 6 11.38 -14.14 -28.19
N PHE A 7 12.66 -13.77 -28.21
CA PHE A 7 13.44 -13.65 -26.99
C PHE A 7 12.80 -12.59 -26.11
N SER A 8 12.61 -12.89 -24.83
CA SER A 8 12.07 -11.95 -23.86
C SER A 8 12.75 -12.12 -22.52
N ARG A 9 13.07 -11.01 -21.87
CA ARG A 9 13.67 -11.00 -20.54
C ARG A 9 12.76 -10.27 -19.58
N ILE A 10 12.47 -10.88 -18.43
CA ILE A 10 11.89 -10.18 -17.28
C ILE A 10 13.06 -9.84 -16.35
N VAL A 11 13.18 -8.56 -15.98
CA VAL A 11 14.17 -8.07 -15.01
C VAL A 11 13.43 -7.63 -13.76
N ASN A 12 13.98 -7.94 -12.58
CA ASN A 12 13.40 -7.59 -11.28
C ASN A 12 11.94 -8.09 -11.13
N GLY A 13 11.75 -9.38 -11.34
CA GLY A 13 10.45 -10.02 -11.23
C GLY A 13 10.18 -10.56 -9.83
N LEU A 14 9.00 -10.29 -9.28
CA LEU A 14 8.51 -10.93 -8.06
C LEU A 14 7.49 -12.00 -8.46
N PHE A 15 7.76 -13.24 -8.10
CA PHE A 15 6.92 -14.39 -8.41
C PHE A 15 6.30 -14.91 -7.13
N PHE A 16 4.99 -15.13 -7.19
CA PHE A 16 4.21 -15.66 -6.10
C PHE A 16 3.73 -17.06 -6.48
N ASP A 17 3.93 -18.01 -5.59
CA ASP A 17 3.50 -19.39 -5.70
C ASP A 17 2.91 -19.82 -4.35
N ALA A 18 2.22 -20.95 -4.28
CA ALA A 18 1.71 -21.47 -3.01
C ALA A 18 1.81 -22.99 -2.97
N ASP A 19 2.20 -23.54 -1.82
CA ASP A 19 2.12 -24.98 -1.56
C ASP A 19 1.29 -25.26 -0.29
N GLU A 20 1.24 -26.53 0.11
CA GLU A 20 0.57 -27.00 1.32
C GLU A 20 1.11 -26.34 2.62
N ASN A 21 2.25 -25.65 2.57
CA ASN A 21 2.82 -24.88 3.67
C ASN A 21 2.59 -23.36 3.55
N GLY A 22 1.94 -22.88 2.49
CA GLY A 22 1.53 -21.49 2.31
C GLY A 22 2.14 -20.77 1.10
N LEU A 23 2.08 -19.44 1.13
CA LEU A 23 2.58 -18.57 0.06
C LEU A 23 4.11 -18.59 0.00
N LYS A 24 4.66 -18.89 -1.17
CA LYS A 24 6.07 -18.78 -1.53
C LYS A 24 6.28 -17.55 -2.40
N THR A 25 7.16 -16.65 -1.96
CA THR A 25 7.59 -15.52 -2.77
C THR A 25 9.02 -15.78 -3.26
N ARG A 26 9.27 -15.58 -4.55
CA ARG A 26 10.61 -15.58 -5.13
C ARG A 26 10.89 -14.28 -5.84
N HIS A 27 11.96 -13.62 -5.42
CA HIS A 27 12.53 -12.51 -6.15
C HIS A 27 13.54 -13.06 -7.17
N ILE A 28 13.26 -12.85 -8.45
CA ILE A 28 14.12 -13.30 -9.56
C ILE A 28 14.74 -12.06 -10.21
N LYS A 29 16.07 -11.97 -10.15
CA LYS A 29 16.84 -10.84 -10.69
C LYS A 29 16.61 -10.67 -12.19
N TRP A 30 16.68 -11.78 -12.94
CA TRP A 30 16.21 -11.85 -14.31
C TRP A 30 15.82 -13.27 -14.68
N ILE A 31 14.94 -13.41 -15.67
CA ILE A 31 14.56 -14.67 -16.30
C ILE A 31 14.48 -14.46 -17.82
N ASP A 32 15.09 -15.37 -18.56
CA ASP A 32 15.12 -15.36 -20.02
C ASP A 32 14.17 -16.40 -20.58
N PHE A 33 13.32 -15.95 -21.51
CA PHE A 33 12.47 -16.80 -22.32
C PHE A 33 13.07 -16.88 -23.71
N ILE A 34 13.59 -18.06 -24.06
CA ILE A 34 14.24 -18.33 -25.34
C ILE A 34 13.25 -19.09 -26.22
N PRO A 35 12.95 -18.61 -27.44
CA PRO A 35 12.04 -19.31 -28.33
C PRO A 35 12.66 -20.62 -28.81
N VAL A 36 11.89 -21.70 -28.71
CA VAL A 36 12.22 -23.01 -29.27
C VAL A 36 11.45 -23.17 -30.58
N SER A 37 12.14 -23.56 -31.65
CA SER A 37 11.49 -23.96 -32.90
C SER A 37 11.41 -25.48 -32.94
N TYR A 38 10.21 -25.99 -33.22
CA TYR A 38 9.92 -27.41 -33.35
C TYR A 38 9.40 -27.67 -34.77
N ASP A 39 9.91 -28.73 -35.40
CA ASP A 39 9.48 -29.18 -36.72
C ASP A 39 9.36 -30.71 -36.71
N ASP A 40 8.11 -31.17 -36.84
CA ASP A 40 7.65 -32.57 -36.90
C ASP A 40 7.17 -32.98 -38.30
N SER A 41 7.45 -32.15 -39.31
CA SER A 41 6.97 -32.39 -40.68
C SER A 41 7.69 -33.54 -41.40
N GLN A 42 8.75 -34.11 -40.83
CA GLN A 42 9.54 -35.18 -41.44
C GLN A 42 9.22 -36.55 -40.86
N GLU A 43 8.92 -37.52 -41.72
CA GLU A 43 8.71 -38.91 -41.30
C GLU A 43 10.00 -39.53 -40.74
N GLY A 44 9.97 -39.89 -39.46
CA GLY A 44 11.02 -40.68 -38.80
C GLY A 44 11.92 -39.91 -37.83
N TYR A 45 11.83 -38.58 -37.78
CA TYR A 45 12.46 -37.79 -36.72
C TYR A 45 11.82 -36.41 -36.56
N ASP A 46 11.75 -35.97 -35.32
CA ASP A 46 11.40 -34.60 -34.96
C ASP A 46 12.67 -33.77 -34.77
N SER A 47 12.63 -32.48 -35.11
CA SER A 47 13.74 -31.57 -34.86
C SER A 47 13.36 -30.43 -33.93
N TYR A 48 14.29 -30.10 -33.04
CA TYR A 48 14.22 -28.94 -32.15
C TYR A 48 15.42 -28.04 -32.42
N SER A 49 15.20 -26.74 -32.52
CA SER A 49 16.28 -25.76 -32.62
C SER A 49 16.07 -24.58 -31.68
N ILE A 50 17.17 -24.12 -31.11
CA ILE A 50 17.22 -22.98 -30.19
C ILE A 50 18.22 -22.00 -30.77
N ASN A 51 17.80 -20.76 -30.96
CA ASN A 51 18.68 -19.69 -31.40
C ASN A 51 19.33 -19.03 -30.17
N PHE A 52 20.64 -19.23 -29.99
CA PHE A 52 21.41 -18.56 -28.92
C PHE A 52 22.02 -17.22 -29.35
N GLY A 53 21.83 -16.79 -30.60
CA GLY A 53 22.37 -15.52 -31.12
C GLY A 53 21.84 -14.26 -30.42
N PHE A 54 20.82 -14.38 -29.57
CA PHE A 54 20.35 -13.31 -28.69
C PHE A 54 21.39 -12.94 -27.61
N TYR A 55 22.22 -13.90 -27.19
CA TYR A 55 23.35 -13.68 -26.28
C TYR A 55 24.55 -13.13 -27.04
N ASN A 56 24.39 -11.95 -27.61
CA ASN A 56 25.47 -11.25 -28.28
C ASN A 56 26.46 -10.66 -27.24
N GLU A 57 27.65 -10.25 -27.71
CA GLU A 57 28.67 -9.65 -26.85
C GLU A 57 28.14 -8.46 -26.03
N GLN A 58 27.22 -7.67 -26.59
CA GLN A 58 26.64 -6.53 -25.87
C GLN A 58 25.78 -6.97 -24.68
N LEU A 59 24.90 -7.97 -24.85
CA LEU A 59 24.06 -8.48 -23.76
C LEU A 59 24.92 -9.14 -22.67
N ILE A 60 25.93 -9.92 -23.08
CA ILE A 60 26.86 -10.59 -22.18
C ILE A 60 27.67 -9.56 -21.37
N GLU A 61 28.22 -8.54 -22.03
CA GLU A 61 28.98 -7.47 -21.37
C GLU A 61 28.10 -6.64 -20.42
N LEU A 62 26.86 -6.34 -20.80
CA LEU A 62 25.90 -5.68 -19.92
C LEU A 62 25.59 -6.53 -18.69
N ASP A 63 25.34 -7.83 -18.86
CA ASP A 63 25.01 -8.75 -17.77
C ASP A 63 26.20 -8.98 -16.82
N ALA A 64 27.41 -9.11 -17.36
CA ALA A 64 28.63 -9.31 -16.58
C ALA A 64 28.92 -8.12 -15.64
N HIS A 65 28.52 -6.92 -16.04
CA HIS A 65 28.73 -5.68 -15.28
C HIS A 65 27.44 -5.14 -14.64
N TYR A 66 26.32 -5.86 -14.76
CA TYR A 66 25.05 -5.40 -14.20
C TYR A 66 25.10 -5.45 -12.68
N ILE A 67 25.33 -4.30 -12.07
CA ILE A 67 25.18 -4.12 -10.63
C ILE A 67 23.69 -3.98 -10.37
N TYR A 68 23.10 -5.04 -9.82
CA TYR A 68 21.73 -4.95 -9.34
C TYR A 68 21.67 -3.82 -8.31
N PRO A 69 20.82 -2.79 -8.50
CA PRO A 69 20.64 -1.73 -7.53
C PRO A 69 19.84 -2.31 -6.35
N LEU A 70 20.52 -3.13 -5.55
CA LEU A 70 20.08 -3.34 -4.20
C LEU A 70 20.32 -1.98 -3.54
N PRO A 71 19.33 -1.38 -2.85
CA PRO A 71 19.70 -0.39 -1.86
C PRO A 71 20.80 -1.05 -1.02
N ASP A 72 21.93 -0.35 -0.78
CA ASP A 72 23.05 -0.90 -0.02
C ASP A 72 22.46 -1.70 1.14
N GLN A 73 22.68 -3.02 1.14
CA GLN A 73 21.87 -3.95 1.97
C GLN A 73 21.99 -3.62 3.47
N GLU A 74 23.00 -2.84 3.84
CA GLU A 74 23.25 -2.33 5.18
C GLU A 74 22.63 -0.95 5.47
N ASP A 75 22.03 -0.27 4.49
CA ASP A 75 21.63 1.13 4.67
C ASP A 75 20.11 1.30 4.72
N TYR A 76 19.30 0.80 3.78
CA TYR A 76 17.87 1.17 3.78
C TYR A 76 17.11 0.67 5.03
N LYS A 77 17.21 -0.61 5.38
CA LYS A 77 16.54 -1.14 6.57
C LYS A 77 17.10 -0.48 7.84
N TYR A 78 18.42 -0.41 7.98
CA TYR A 78 19.06 0.13 9.17
C TYR A 78 18.86 1.65 9.32
N THR A 79 18.69 2.37 8.21
CA THR A 79 18.37 3.79 8.21
C THR A 79 16.91 4.08 8.45
N LYS A 80 15.99 3.10 8.33
CA LYS A 80 14.54 3.28 8.53
C LYS A 80 14.00 2.63 9.81
N LEU A 81 14.67 1.60 10.32
CA LEU A 81 14.32 0.96 11.60
C LEU A 81 14.26 1.95 12.77
N PRO A 82 15.22 2.90 12.94
CA PRO A 82 15.14 3.88 14.02
C PRO A 82 13.89 4.77 13.95
N GLN A 83 13.47 5.17 12.75
CA GLN A 83 12.26 5.96 12.50
C GLN A 83 11.03 5.14 12.87
N LEU A 84 10.97 3.88 12.45
CA LEU A 84 9.86 3.00 12.80
C LEU A 84 9.80 2.73 14.31
N ASN A 85 10.94 2.53 14.98
CA ASN A 85 10.99 2.37 16.43
C ASN A 85 10.51 3.63 17.15
N ARG A 86 10.91 4.82 16.70
CA ARG A 86 10.38 6.10 17.23
C ARG A 86 8.87 6.21 17.03
N PHE A 87 8.33 5.71 15.92
CA PHE A 87 6.88 5.65 15.72
C PHE A 87 6.18 4.66 16.67
N ILE A 88 6.80 3.51 16.93
CA ILE A 88 6.32 2.54 17.93
C ILE A 88 6.30 3.18 19.33
N GLU A 89 7.38 3.87 19.72
CA GLU A 89 7.48 4.59 20.99
C GLU A 89 6.42 5.70 21.10
N LEU A 90 6.27 6.51 20.05
CA LEU A 90 5.28 7.59 19.98
C LEU A 90 3.86 7.04 20.15
N THR A 91 3.50 6.01 19.38
CA THR A 91 2.15 5.43 19.47
C THR A 91 1.95 4.62 20.76
N GLY A 92 3.03 4.16 21.39
CA GLY A 92 3.02 3.45 22.67
C GLY A 92 2.82 4.35 23.87
N ASN A 93 3.08 5.65 23.74
CA ASN A 93 2.89 6.63 24.79
C ASN A 93 1.40 7.03 24.90
N SER A 94 0.80 6.85 26.08
CA SER A 94 -0.60 7.21 26.34
C SER A 94 -0.87 8.71 26.33
N GLU A 95 0.17 9.54 26.44
CA GLU A 95 0.06 11.01 26.42
C GLU A 95 0.12 11.58 24.99
N THR A 96 0.42 10.75 23.99
CA THR A 96 0.50 11.20 22.60
C THR A 96 -0.85 11.61 22.06
N SER A 97 -0.87 12.76 21.39
CA SER A 97 -2.02 13.33 20.72
C SER A 97 -2.06 13.01 19.22
N GLU A 98 -3.25 13.03 18.61
CA GLU A 98 -3.41 12.82 17.16
C GLU A 98 -2.55 13.78 16.33
N PRO A 99 -2.46 15.10 16.64
CA PRO A 99 -1.61 16.01 15.88
C PRO A 99 -0.11 15.70 15.97
N GLU A 100 0.36 15.05 17.04
CA GLU A 100 1.76 14.62 17.15
C GLU A 100 2.04 13.42 16.23
N ILE A 101 1.09 12.49 16.12
CA ILE A 101 1.16 11.36 15.18
C ILE A 101 1.21 11.89 13.74
N THR A 102 0.30 12.79 13.38
CA THR A 102 0.27 13.39 12.04
C THR A 102 1.57 14.15 11.76
N ARG A 103 2.02 15.02 12.68
CA ARG A 103 3.29 15.75 12.52
C ARG A 103 4.50 14.83 12.36
N PHE A 104 4.55 13.72 13.10
CA PHE A 104 5.63 12.75 12.97
C PHE A 104 5.64 12.12 11.57
N LEU A 105 4.48 11.74 11.04
CA LEU A 105 4.33 11.08 9.74
C LEU A 105 4.47 12.05 8.55
N GLU A 106 4.28 13.34 8.75
CA GLU A 106 4.52 14.39 7.74
C GLU A 106 6.01 14.64 7.46
N ILE A 107 6.89 14.28 8.38
CA ILE A 107 8.34 14.39 8.17
C ILE A 107 8.73 13.47 7.00
N ASP A 108 9.40 14.03 5.99
CA ASP A 108 9.74 13.31 4.75
C ASP A 108 10.47 11.99 5.01
N GLU A 109 11.36 11.96 6.00
CA GLU A 109 12.10 10.77 6.40
C GLU A 109 11.23 9.64 6.93
N ASN A 110 10.04 9.96 7.46
CA ASN A 110 9.06 9.06 8.08
C ASN A 110 7.89 8.69 7.15
N LYS A 111 7.69 9.42 6.04
CA LYS A 111 6.64 9.12 5.05
C LYS A 111 6.71 7.71 4.48
N PHE A 112 7.88 7.07 4.54
CA PHE A 112 8.04 5.67 4.14
C PHE A 112 7.09 4.73 4.91
N ILE A 113 6.74 5.05 6.16
CA ILE A 113 5.81 4.26 6.98
C ILE A 113 4.46 4.17 6.28
N LEU A 114 4.00 5.26 5.68
CA LEU A 114 2.74 5.32 4.95
C LEU A 114 2.88 4.71 3.56
N THR A 115 3.94 5.02 2.80
CA THR A 115 4.12 4.44 1.46
C THR A 115 4.29 2.93 1.51
N MET A 116 5.03 2.41 2.49
CA MET A 116 5.17 0.97 2.71
C MET A 116 3.87 0.39 3.26
N GLY A 117 3.37 0.90 4.39
CA GLY A 117 2.18 0.37 5.05
C GLY A 117 0.94 0.28 4.14
N PHE A 118 0.82 1.21 3.19
CA PHE A 118 -0.29 1.26 2.25
C PHE A 118 0.10 0.96 0.80
N LEU A 119 1.31 0.42 0.53
CA LEU A 119 1.75 0.11 -0.84
C LEU A 119 1.55 1.26 -1.84
N GLY A 120 1.76 2.49 -1.35
CA GLY A 120 1.57 3.71 -2.11
C GLY A 120 2.88 4.26 -2.66
N LYS A 121 2.75 5.12 -3.67
CA LYS A 121 3.86 5.74 -4.39
C LYS A 121 4.25 7.09 -3.81
N LYS A 122 3.27 7.89 -3.36
CA LYS A 122 3.48 9.23 -2.77
C LYS A 122 2.47 9.51 -1.68
N VAL A 123 2.87 10.37 -0.74
CA VAL A 123 2.05 10.80 0.38
C VAL A 123 1.95 12.32 0.37
N PHE A 124 0.75 12.86 0.57
CA PHE A 124 0.49 14.27 0.72
C PHE A 124 -0.21 14.51 2.06
N GLY A 125 0.44 15.23 2.97
CA GLY A 125 -0.09 15.52 4.32
C GLY A 125 -0.93 16.79 4.35
N GLN A 126 -1.98 16.78 5.16
CA GLN A 126 -2.77 17.95 5.59
C GLN A 126 -3.18 18.92 4.47
N ILE A 127 -3.58 18.37 3.32
CA ILE A 127 -4.03 19.19 2.18
C ILE A 127 -5.38 19.81 2.50
N LYS A 128 -5.45 21.15 2.44
CA LYS A 128 -6.69 21.90 2.62
C LYS A 128 -7.54 21.83 1.35
N CYS A 129 -8.73 21.25 1.47
CA CYS A 129 -9.68 21.04 0.40
C CYS A 129 -10.90 21.97 0.55
N GLU A 130 -11.00 22.97 -0.33
CA GLU A 130 -12.04 24.01 -0.28
C GLU A 130 -13.24 23.61 -1.15
N TRP A 131 -14.46 23.75 -0.63
CA TRP A 131 -15.67 23.47 -1.39
C TRP A 131 -15.83 24.48 -2.54
N GLN A 132 -16.04 23.96 -3.74
CA GLN A 132 -16.16 24.77 -4.96
C GLN A 132 -17.62 25.00 -5.38
N SER A 133 -18.51 24.07 -5.04
CA SER A 133 -19.94 24.16 -5.38
C SER A 133 -20.82 24.63 -4.22
N GLU A 134 -20.26 24.77 -3.01
CA GLU A 134 -21.00 25.12 -1.79
C GLU A 134 -20.18 26.02 -0.86
N GLU A 135 -20.84 26.88 -0.08
CA GLU A 135 -20.20 27.62 1.01
C GLU A 135 -20.19 26.76 2.28
N ARG A 136 -19.06 26.09 2.51
CA ARG A 136 -18.81 25.27 3.71
C ARG A 136 -17.35 25.39 4.14
N ASP A 137 -17.10 25.04 5.41
CA ASP A 137 -15.75 24.92 5.92
C ASP A 137 -14.94 23.90 5.12
N SER A 138 -13.69 24.24 4.84
CA SER A 138 -12.75 23.36 4.14
C SER A 138 -12.51 22.08 4.94
N ILE A 139 -12.34 20.97 4.24
CA ILE A 139 -11.90 19.71 4.87
C ILE A 139 -10.37 19.62 4.81
N ILE A 140 -9.76 18.97 5.80
CA ILE A 140 -8.32 18.73 5.85
C ILE A 140 -8.12 17.27 6.28
N PRO A 141 -8.00 16.33 5.33
CA PRO A 141 -7.63 14.96 5.66
C PRO A 141 -6.19 14.90 6.18
N ASP A 142 -5.88 13.95 7.06
CA ASP A 142 -4.50 13.79 7.57
C ASP A 142 -3.53 13.50 6.42
N PHE A 143 -3.84 12.51 5.58
CA PHE A 143 -3.01 12.17 4.42
C PHE A 143 -3.80 11.71 3.19
N PHE A 144 -3.26 11.99 2.02
CA PHE A 144 -3.56 11.29 0.77
C PHE A 144 -2.42 10.33 0.43
N ILE A 145 -2.76 9.13 -0.01
CA ILE A 145 -1.80 8.13 -0.49
C ILE A 145 -2.06 7.83 -1.98
N GLU A 146 -1.14 8.24 -2.85
CA GLU A 146 -1.20 7.95 -4.29
C GLU A 146 -0.88 6.48 -4.53
N ARG A 147 -1.82 5.72 -5.08
CA ARG A 147 -1.63 4.32 -5.47
C ARG A 147 -0.86 4.23 -6.80
N PRO A 148 -0.32 3.06 -7.16
CA PRO A 148 0.39 2.87 -8.42
C PRO A 148 -0.43 3.20 -9.68
N ASN A 149 -1.77 3.15 -9.61
CA ASN A 149 -2.67 3.53 -10.71
C ASN A 149 -2.82 5.07 -10.87
N GLY A 150 -2.18 5.87 -10.02
CA GLY A 150 -2.20 7.33 -10.05
C GLY A 150 -3.39 7.98 -9.34
N TYR A 151 -4.29 7.21 -8.72
CA TYR A 151 -5.37 7.74 -7.88
C TYR A 151 -5.00 7.65 -6.41
N SER A 152 -5.51 8.57 -5.60
CA SER A 152 -5.21 8.65 -4.18
C SER A 152 -6.37 8.20 -3.30
N ASP A 153 -6.03 7.43 -2.26
CA ASP A 153 -6.91 7.13 -1.14
C ASP A 153 -6.63 8.10 0.02
N ILE A 154 -7.53 8.13 1.01
CA ILE A 154 -7.45 9.03 2.15
C ILE A 154 -7.15 8.22 3.41
N ILE A 155 -6.21 8.70 4.22
CA ILE A 155 -5.87 8.12 5.52
C ILE A 155 -6.22 9.14 6.60
N GLU A 156 -6.91 8.67 7.63
CA GLU A 156 -7.26 9.44 8.84
C GLU A 156 -6.70 8.70 10.07
N PHE A 157 -5.96 9.40 10.91
CA PHE A 157 -5.42 8.87 12.15
C PHE A 157 -6.30 9.24 13.35
N LYS A 158 -6.42 8.29 14.28
CA LYS A 158 -6.97 8.48 15.62
C LYS A 158 -6.02 7.92 16.66
N LEU A 159 -6.39 8.01 17.93
CA LEU A 159 -5.51 7.53 18.99
C LEU A 159 -5.35 5.99 18.99
N PRO A 160 -4.15 5.49 19.34
CA PRO A 160 -3.93 4.06 19.55
C PRO A 160 -4.70 3.51 20.76
N ASN A 161 -4.93 4.33 21.78
CA ASN A 161 -5.67 3.94 22.98
C ASN A 161 -7.11 4.42 22.89
N LEU A 162 -8.04 3.48 22.73
CA LEU A 162 -9.48 3.74 22.78
C LEU A 162 -9.95 3.98 24.23
N LYS A 163 -10.96 4.83 24.42
CA LYS A 163 -11.50 5.13 25.75
C LYS A 163 -12.36 4.00 26.31
N GLY A 164 -12.80 3.09 25.46
CA GLY A 164 -13.61 1.94 25.85
C GLY A 164 -13.52 0.81 24.84
N ASN A 165 -14.51 -0.07 24.87
CA ASN A 165 -14.60 -1.18 23.91
C ASN A 165 -14.79 -0.64 22.49
N SER A 166 -14.16 -1.28 21.52
CA SER A 166 -14.29 -0.98 20.09
C SER A 166 -15.62 -1.41 19.50
N ILE A 167 -16.17 -2.51 20.01
CA ILE A 167 -17.43 -3.14 19.60
C ILE A 167 -18.35 -3.19 20.83
N VAL A 168 -19.61 -2.84 20.62
CA VAL A 168 -20.67 -2.87 21.63
C VAL A 168 -21.85 -3.68 21.11
N GLY A 169 -22.58 -4.34 22.01
CA GLY A 169 -23.73 -5.18 21.65
C GLY A 169 -23.60 -6.59 22.19
N LYS A 170 -24.59 -7.44 21.90
CA LYS A 170 -24.55 -8.88 22.20
C LYS A 170 -23.96 -9.63 21.00
N CYS A 171 -23.33 -10.79 21.20
CA CYS A 171 -22.93 -11.67 20.10
C CYS A 171 -24.11 -11.83 19.12
N ASN A 172 -23.86 -11.58 17.82
CA ASN A 172 -24.82 -11.55 16.70
C ASN A 172 -25.60 -10.22 16.48
N ARG A 173 -25.36 -9.17 17.29
CA ARG A 173 -25.81 -7.79 17.05
C ARG A 173 -24.74 -6.77 17.46
N GLY A 174 -23.48 -7.11 17.21
CA GLY A 174 -22.36 -6.23 17.48
C GLY A 174 -22.38 -5.03 16.55
N THR A 175 -22.08 -3.85 17.07
CA THR A 175 -21.86 -2.64 16.28
C THR A 175 -20.59 -1.97 16.77
N PHE A 176 -19.97 -1.15 15.92
CA PHE A 176 -18.91 -0.27 16.40
C PHE A 176 -19.38 0.59 17.57
N SER A 177 -18.47 0.87 18.49
CA SER A 177 -18.73 1.77 19.60
C SER A 177 -19.05 3.18 19.10
N THR A 178 -19.63 4.00 19.98
CA THR A 178 -19.94 5.40 19.65
C THR A 178 -18.69 6.18 19.24
N GLU A 179 -17.53 5.85 19.83
CA GLU A 179 -16.24 6.46 19.52
C GLU A 179 -15.82 6.15 18.07
N ILE A 180 -15.80 4.88 17.68
CA ILE A 180 -15.45 4.47 16.30
C ILE A 180 -16.48 4.99 15.29
N ASN A 181 -17.78 4.91 15.58
CA ASN A 181 -18.82 5.43 14.69
C ASN A 181 -18.71 6.95 14.46
N SER A 182 -18.26 7.71 15.47
CA SER A 182 -17.98 9.13 15.32
C SER A 182 -16.87 9.36 14.30
N TYR A 183 -15.77 8.60 14.37
CA TYR A 183 -14.66 8.68 13.42
C TYR A 183 -15.08 8.27 12.00
N ILE A 184 -15.86 7.19 11.87
CA ILE A 184 -16.42 6.77 10.58
C ILE A 184 -17.28 7.88 9.99
N SER A 185 -18.09 8.55 10.81
CA SER A 185 -18.95 9.65 10.38
C SER A 185 -18.13 10.87 9.94
N GLN A 186 -17.03 11.19 10.63
CA GLN A 186 -16.12 12.26 10.23
C GLN A 186 -15.55 12.03 8.83
N THR A 187 -15.10 10.81 8.52
CA THR A 187 -14.54 10.48 7.20
C THR A 187 -15.58 10.50 6.08
N ARG A 188 -16.90 10.43 6.36
CA ARG A 188 -17.94 10.54 5.31
C ARG A 188 -17.92 11.89 4.61
N ASN A 189 -17.52 12.96 5.30
CA ASN A 189 -17.39 14.29 4.71
C ASN A 189 -16.40 14.29 3.54
N TYR A 190 -15.34 13.48 3.62
CA TYR A 190 -14.37 13.35 2.53
C TYR A 190 -14.98 12.72 1.30
N ARG A 191 -15.80 11.68 1.49
CA ARG A 191 -16.54 11.06 0.38
C ARG A 191 -17.47 12.08 -0.28
N THR A 192 -18.30 12.76 0.50
CA THR A 192 -19.22 13.79 -0.03
C THR A 192 -18.46 14.87 -0.80
N TYR A 193 -17.31 15.31 -0.28
CA TYR A 193 -16.48 16.29 -0.98
C TYR A 193 -15.99 15.81 -2.35
N PHE A 194 -15.49 14.56 -2.44
CA PHE A 194 -14.94 14.01 -3.67
C PHE A 194 -15.98 13.39 -4.62
N GLU A 195 -17.24 13.27 -4.22
CA GLU A 195 -18.35 12.96 -5.12
C GLU A 195 -18.57 14.11 -6.12
N ASP A 196 -18.37 15.35 -5.70
CA ASP A 196 -18.48 16.55 -6.55
C ASP A 196 -17.32 16.63 -7.58
N PRO A 197 -17.61 16.64 -8.90
CA PRO A 197 -16.61 16.83 -9.94
C PRO A 197 -15.82 18.14 -9.85
N ASN A 198 -16.41 19.24 -9.38
CA ASN A 198 -15.76 20.54 -9.31
C ASN A 198 -14.66 20.52 -8.24
N ASN A 199 -14.97 19.96 -7.06
CA ASN A 199 -14.02 19.76 -5.98
C ASN A 199 -12.84 18.88 -6.43
N ARG A 200 -13.12 17.79 -7.15
CA ARG A 200 -12.08 16.90 -7.71
C ARG A 200 -11.14 17.62 -8.66
N ARG A 201 -11.69 18.36 -9.63
CA ARG A 201 -10.88 19.14 -10.59
C ARG A 201 -10.02 20.17 -9.87
N TRP A 202 -10.58 20.88 -8.91
CA TRP A 202 -9.83 21.88 -8.15
C TRP A 202 -8.66 21.27 -7.38
N VAL A 203 -8.86 20.11 -6.73
CA VAL A 203 -7.77 19.41 -6.02
C VAL A 203 -6.70 18.93 -7.00
N GLU A 204 -7.11 18.39 -8.16
CA GLU A 204 -6.19 17.94 -9.20
C GLU A 204 -5.38 19.11 -9.78
N GLU A 205 -6.02 20.23 -10.12
CA GLU A 205 -5.36 21.41 -10.67
C GLU A 205 -4.41 22.05 -9.66
N LYS A 206 -4.87 22.24 -8.42
CA LYS A 206 -4.12 22.95 -7.38
C LYS A 206 -2.97 22.14 -6.78
N TYR A 207 -3.19 20.84 -6.55
CA TYR A 207 -2.25 19.99 -5.81
C TYR A 207 -1.69 18.83 -6.63
N GLN A 208 -2.16 18.62 -7.87
CA GLN A 208 -1.77 17.48 -8.71
C GLN A 208 -2.11 16.12 -8.08
N ILE A 209 -3.20 16.09 -7.29
CA ILE A 209 -3.70 14.88 -6.62
C ILE A 209 -4.99 14.44 -7.31
N LYS A 210 -4.98 13.24 -7.89
CA LYS A 210 -6.17 12.65 -8.52
C LYS A 210 -6.93 11.82 -7.50
N VAL A 211 -8.20 12.16 -7.29
CA VAL A 211 -9.06 11.45 -6.35
C VAL A 211 -10.35 11.06 -7.05
N HIS A 212 -10.73 9.79 -6.99
CA HIS A 212 -12.00 9.31 -7.50
C HIS A 212 -12.48 8.13 -6.68
N ASN A 213 -13.61 8.32 -5.99
CA ASN A 213 -14.17 7.34 -5.06
C ASN A 213 -13.12 6.73 -4.10
N PRO A 214 -12.41 7.58 -3.32
CA PRO A 214 -11.27 7.13 -2.54
C PRO A 214 -11.72 6.14 -1.47
N LYS A 215 -10.91 5.11 -1.23
CA LYS A 215 -11.01 4.37 0.04
C LYS A 215 -10.67 5.32 1.17
N ARG A 216 -11.46 5.26 2.23
CA ARG A 216 -11.19 5.97 3.49
C ARG A 216 -10.57 4.98 4.45
N ILE A 217 -9.31 5.18 4.78
CA ILE A 217 -8.54 4.30 5.65
C ILE A 217 -8.46 4.96 7.02
N LEU A 218 -9.09 4.36 8.02
CA LEU A 218 -9.05 4.83 9.40
C LEU A 218 -8.00 4.03 10.17
N VAL A 219 -6.95 4.67 10.67
CA VAL A 219 -5.95 4.04 11.52
C VAL A 219 -6.26 4.35 12.98
N VAL A 220 -6.67 3.35 13.74
CA VAL A 220 -7.19 3.52 15.10
C VAL A 220 -6.98 2.28 15.96
N GLY A 221 -6.70 2.48 17.24
CA GLY A 221 -6.65 1.37 18.19
C GLY A 221 -5.44 0.45 18.01
N ARG A 222 -5.43 -0.61 18.80
CA ARG A 222 -4.43 -1.69 18.82
C ARG A 222 -5.11 -3.01 18.48
N ARG A 223 -4.34 -4.00 18.04
CA ARG A 223 -4.88 -5.30 17.60
C ARG A 223 -5.71 -5.98 18.68
N TRP A 224 -5.32 -5.88 19.95
CA TRP A 224 -6.08 -6.43 21.08
C TRP A 224 -7.39 -5.70 21.36
N ASN A 225 -7.64 -4.52 20.78
CA ASN A 225 -8.92 -3.85 20.90
C ASN A 225 -9.99 -4.51 20.03
N PHE A 226 -9.65 -5.36 19.05
CA PHE A 226 -10.60 -5.88 18.08
C PHE A 226 -10.61 -7.41 18.07
N SER A 227 -11.80 -8.00 18.20
CA SER A 227 -12.03 -9.41 17.88
C SER A 227 -12.08 -9.56 16.36
N ILE A 228 -11.15 -10.35 15.78
CA ILE A 228 -10.94 -10.43 14.32
C ILE A 228 -12.22 -10.81 13.56
N ASP A 229 -12.99 -11.75 14.10
CA ASP A 229 -14.18 -12.28 13.42
C ASP A 229 -15.35 -11.29 13.46
N GLU A 230 -15.63 -10.71 14.63
CA GLU A 230 -16.70 -9.70 14.79
C GLU A 230 -16.38 -8.41 14.03
N TRP A 231 -15.09 -8.05 13.96
CA TRP A 231 -14.62 -6.88 13.24
C TRP A 231 -14.88 -6.97 11.74
N LYS A 232 -14.45 -8.07 11.11
CA LYS A 232 -14.59 -8.24 9.66
C LYS A 232 -16.04 -8.28 9.21
N GLU A 233 -16.93 -8.83 10.04
CA GLU A 233 -18.37 -8.83 9.76
C GLU A 233 -18.90 -7.39 9.72
N ILE A 234 -18.64 -6.59 10.76
CA ILE A 234 -19.12 -5.19 10.84
C ILE A 234 -18.44 -4.30 9.78
N GLU A 235 -17.16 -4.49 9.51
CA GLU A 235 -16.42 -3.74 8.47
C GLU A 235 -16.99 -4.01 7.07
N SER A 236 -17.46 -5.23 6.80
CA SER A 236 -18.03 -5.60 5.50
C SER A 236 -19.30 -4.81 5.13
N ASP A 237 -19.99 -4.22 6.11
CA ASP A 237 -21.13 -3.31 5.90
C ASP A 237 -20.69 -1.97 5.26
N TYR A 238 -19.40 -1.64 5.27
CA TYR A 238 -18.84 -0.38 4.78
C TYR A 238 -17.92 -0.58 3.57
N ARG A 239 -18.49 -0.60 2.34
CA ARG A 239 -17.75 -0.86 1.09
C ARG A 239 -16.49 -0.01 0.82
N GLU A 240 -16.46 1.23 1.31
CA GLU A 240 -15.41 2.22 1.00
C GLU A 240 -14.74 2.74 2.28
N LEU A 241 -14.73 1.91 3.31
CA LEU A 241 -14.02 2.14 4.55
C LEU A 241 -13.09 0.95 4.77
N GLU A 242 -11.88 1.25 5.19
CA GLU A 242 -10.93 0.26 5.68
C GLU A 242 -10.51 0.74 7.05
N ILE A 243 -10.56 -0.12 8.06
CA ILE A 243 -10.13 0.24 9.39
C ILE A 243 -8.95 -0.66 9.78
N LEU A 244 -7.85 -0.02 10.16
CA LEU A 244 -6.59 -0.69 10.49
C LEU A 244 -6.13 -0.26 11.88
N THR A 245 -5.45 -1.16 12.58
CA THR A 245 -4.81 -0.80 13.83
C THR A 245 -3.41 -0.26 13.61
N PHE A 246 -2.87 0.44 14.60
CA PHE A 246 -1.47 0.86 14.57
C PHE A 246 -0.52 -0.34 14.43
N ASP A 247 -0.86 -1.48 15.06
CA ASP A 247 -0.07 -2.70 14.99
C ASP A 247 -0.10 -3.34 13.60
N ASP A 248 -1.20 -3.18 12.86
CA ASP A 248 -1.30 -3.66 11.47
C ASP A 248 -0.47 -2.79 10.54
N LEU A 249 -0.50 -1.46 10.72
CA LEU A 249 0.37 -0.54 10.00
C LEU A 249 1.85 -0.85 10.23
N ILE A 250 2.27 -0.96 11.50
CA ILE A 250 3.64 -1.28 11.88
C ILE A 250 4.04 -2.66 11.34
N GLY A 251 3.17 -3.66 11.49
CA GLY A 251 3.39 -5.02 11.00
C GLY A 251 3.56 -5.07 9.48
N GLY A 252 2.75 -4.32 8.73
CA GLY A 252 2.83 -4.22 7.27
C GLY A 252 4.14 -3.60 6.78
N VAL A 253 4.63 -2.55 7.47
CA VAL A 253 5.95 -1.95 7.18
C VAL A 253 7.07 -2.93 7.52
N MET A 254 7.01 -3.55 8.70
CA MET A 254 8.02 -4.53 9.12
C MET A 254 8.12 -5.69 8.13
N ALA A 255 7.00 -6.24 7.67
CA ALA A 255 7.00 -7.33 6.68
C ALA A 255 7.79 -6.96 5.41
N GLN A 256 7.72 -5.70 4.97
CA GLN A 256 8.46 -5.22 3.80
C GLN A 256 9.97 -5.09 4.01
N PHE A 257 10.45 -4.98 5.26
CA PHE A 257 11.89 -4.99 5.55
C PHE A 257 12.52 -6.39 5.52
N TYR A 258 11.71 -7.44 5.56
CA TYR A 258 12.16 -8.84 5.59
C TYR A 258 11.71 -9.65 4.35
N MET A 259 11.01 -9.01 3.41
CA MET A 259 10.77 -9.53 2.05
C MET A 259 11.97 -9.22 1.15
#